data_AF-A0A4R2H4Y5-F1
#
_entry.id   AF-A0A4R2H4Y5-F1
#
_cell.length_a   1.000
_cell.length_b   1.000
_cell.length_c   1.000
_cell.angle_alpha   90.00
_cell.angle_beta   90.00
_cell.angle_gamma   90.00
#
_symmetry.space_group_name_H-M   'P 1'
#
loop_
_entity.id
_entity.type
_entity.pdbx_description
1 polymer ?
#
loop_
_entity_poly.entity_id
_entity_poly.type
_entity_poly.pdbx_seq_one_letter_code
_entity_poly.pdbx_strand_id
1 'polypeptide(L)'
;MNQSEHEPSWSDYVDVTIVEFATHTAYLDPRTGTGYLVTPDPDLDIPAPDEPFVGGLSLHTADFRRALSHLEEDGWQLLYDDEGKVERAGLTVDGRTVVCLFGAPTAAQPSLETLRRALIALDLAAAVDPTTRHPDDDQPPDATS
;
A
#
# COMPACT_ATOMS: atom_id res chain seq x y z
N MET A 1 -14.77 26.50 36.42
CA MET A 1 -14.11 26.34 35.11
C MET A 1 -13.99 24.84 34.89
N ASN A 2 -15.00 24.25 34.25
CA ASN A 2 -14.99 22.81 33.96
C ASN A 2 -14.30 22.62 32.63
N GLN A 3 -13.12 21.99 32.64
CA GLN A 3 -12.51 21.47 31.44
C GLN A 3 -13.36 20.28 31.01
N SER A 4 -14.12 20.44 29.94
CA SER A 4 -14.74 19.31 29.27
C SER A 4 -13.61 18.51 28.65
N GLU A 5 -13.27 17.39 29.27
CA GLU A 5 -12.47 16.34 28.69
C GLU A 5 -13.11 16.00 27.33
N HIS A 6 -12.46 16.39 26.23
CA HIS A 6 -12.83 15.91 24.91
C HIS A 6 -12.52 14.42 24.90
N GLU A 7 -13.52 13.59 25.17
CA GLU A 7 -13.46 12.20 24.75
C GLU A 7 -13.22 12.24 23.23
N PRO A 8 -12.12 11.63 22.74
CA PRO A 8 -11.85 11.61 21.32
C PRO A 8 -13.05 10.96 20.65
N SER A 9 -13.74 11.75 19.82
CA SER A 9 -14.77 11.24 18.93
C SER A 9 -14.15 10.06 18.19
N TRP A 10 -14.82 8.91 18.19
CA TRP A 10 -14.36 7.71 17.49
C TRP A 10 -14.11 7.98 15.99
N SER A 11 -14.53 9.15 15.47
CA SER A 11 -14.23 9.63 14.13
C SER A 11 -12.77 9.95 13.84
N ASP A 12 -11.91 10.15 14.86
CA ASP A 12 -10.52 10.61 14.68
C ASP A 12 -9.48 9.48 14.61
N TYR A 13 -9.87 8.24 14.91
CA TYR A 13 -8.98 7.09 14.77
C TYR A 13 -8.97 6.55 13.32
N VAL A 14 -7.78 6.15 12.87
CA VAL A 14 -7.58 5.35 11.66
C VAL A 14 -7.43 3.90 12.12
N ASP A 15 -8.23 3.01 11.54
CA ASP A 15 -8.13 1.58 11.78
C ASP A 15 -7.39 0.96 10.59
N VAL A 16 -6.24 0.33 10.85
CA VAL A 16 -5.43 -0.32 9.82
C VAL A 16 -5.54 -1.83 10.02
N THR A 17 -6.24 -2.48 9.09
CA THR A 17 -6.32 -3.94 9.03
C THR A 17 -5.04 -4.49 8.41
N ILE A 18 -4.42 -5.47 9.07
CA ILE A 18 -3.21 -6.13 8.59
C ILE A 18 -3.57 -7.54 8.13
N VAL A 19 -3.18 -7.90 6.91
CA VAL A 19 -3.38 -9.25 6.34
C VAL A 19 -2.05 -9.79 5.82
N GLU A 20 -1.64 -10.96 6.31
CA GLU A 20 -0.37 -11.59 5.94
C GLU A 20 -0.58 -12.70 4.91
N PHE A 21 0.21 -12.68 3.84
CA PHE A 21 0.18 -13.64 2.75
C PHE A 21 1.58 -14.19 2.47
N ALA A 22 1.96 -15.26 3.17
CA ALA A 22 3.30 -15.83 3.09
C ALA A 22 4.38 -14.77 3.32
N THR A 23 5.02 -14.27 2.26
CA THR A 23 6.07 -13.24 2.33
C THR A 23 5.58 -11.81 2.04
N HIS A 24 4.27 -11.62 1.85
CA HIS A 24 3.64 -10.32 1.59
C HIS A 24 2.79 -9.90 2.79
N THR A 25 2.65 -8.59 2.97
CA THR A 25 1.78 -8.04 4.02
C THR A 25 0.96 -6.89 3.45
N ALA A 26 -0.37 -6.99 3.56
CA ALA A 26 -1.28 -5.93 3.21
C ALA A 26 -1.67 -5.11 4.46
N TYR A 27 -1.69 -3.80 4.32
CA TYR A 27 -2.14 -2.83 5.31
C TYR A 27 -3.29 -2.05 4.69
N LEU A 28 -4.48 -2.13 5.28
CA LEU A 28 -5.72 -1.69 4.65
C LEU A 28 -6.45 -0.72 5.57
N ASP A 29 -6.94 0.39 5.03
CA ASP A 29 -7.95 1.24 5.68
C ASP A 29 -9.29 1.08 4.93
N PRO A 30 -10.21 0.20 5.41
CA PRO A 30 -11.51 0.01 4.80
C PRO A 30 -12.41 1.25 4.82
N ARG A 31 -12.11 2.23 5.68
CA ARG A 31 -12.93 3.46 5.80
C ARG A 31 -12.73 4.35 4.59
N THR A 32 -11.49 4.55 4.18
CA THR A 32 -11.12 5.35 2.99
C THR A 32 -11.01 4.53 1.72
N GLY A 33 -10.91 3.20 1.84
CA GLY A 33 -10.67 2.31 0.70
C GLY A 33 -9.24 2.37 0.20
N THR A 34 -8.29 2.88 0.99
CA THR A 34 -6.85 2.90 0.64
C THR A 34 -6.10 1.79 1.34
N GLY A 35 -5.15 1.17 0.66
CA GLY A 35 -4.27 0.20 1.30
C GLY A 35 -2.91 0.11 0.62
N TYR A 36 -1.99 -0.58 1.28
CA TYR A 36 -0.65 -0.88 0.81
C TYR A 36 -0.42 -2.38 0.82
N LEU A 37 0.29 -2.88 -0.19
CA LEU A 37 0.83 -4.22 -0.21
C LEU A 37 2.36 -4.12 -0.21
N VAL A 38 2.97 -4.62 0.86
CA VAL A 38 4.43 -4.74 0.97
C VAL A 38 4.84 -6.04 0.29
N THR A 39 5.70 -5.93 -0.71
CA THR A 39 6.31 -7.07 -1.40
C THR A 39 7.40 -7.70 -0.53
N PRO A 40 7.76 -8.97 -0.75
CA PRO A 40 8.95 -9.57 -0.16
C PRO A 40 10.21 -8.78 -0.49
N ASP A 41 11.24 -9.04 0.31
CA ASP A 41 12.60 -8.59 0.05
C ASP A 41 13.12 -9.21 -1.25
N PRO A 42 13.44 -8.41 -2.27
CA PRO A 42 13.93 -8.93 -3.55
C PRO A 42 15.27 -9.67 -3.40
N ASP A 43 16.09 -9.35 -2.40
CA ASP A 43 17.39 -10.00 -2.17
C ASP A 43 17.24 -11.40 -1.55
N LEU A 44 16.05 -11.73 -1.05
CA LEU A 44 15.69 -13.04 -0.50
C LEU A 44 14.92 -13.91 -1.49
N ASP A 45 14.70 -13.45 -2.73
CA ASP A 45 14.05 -14.27 -3.75
C ASP A 45 14.93 -15.48 -4.09
N ILE A 46 14.35 -16.66 -3.91
CA ILE A 46 14.99 -17.90 -4.34
C ILE A 46 14.55 -18.10 -5.78
N PRO A 47 15.43 -17.86 -6.79
CA PRO A 47 15.07 -18.14 -8.16
C PRO A 47 14.73 -19.62 -8.27
N ALA A 48 13.61 -19.93 -8.93
CA ALA A 48 13.33 -21.31 -9.28
C ALA A 48 14.53 -21.85 -10.08
N PRO A 49 15.01 -23.07 -9.83
CA PRO A 49 16.07 -23.65 -10.65
C PRO A 49 15.65 -23.57 -12.12
N ASP A 50 16.60 -23.23 -13.00
CA ASP A 50 16.41 -23.10 -14.45
C ASP A 50 15.94 -24.44 -15.06
N GLU A 51 14.70 -24.84 -14.80
CA GLU A 51 14.06 -25.95 -15.45
C GLU A 51 13.48 -25.44 -16.77
N PRO A 52 13.95 -25.95 -17.92
CA PRO A 52 13.56 -25.45 -19.24
C PRO A 52 12.07 -25.62 -19.58
N PHE A 53 11.26 -26.17 -18.68
CA PHE A 53 9.84 -26.45 -18.86
C PHE A 53 8.92 -25.69 -17.89
N VAL A 54 9.46 -25.02 -16.86
CA VAL A 54 8.69 -24.23 -15.89
C VAL A 54 9.20 -22.79 -15.96
N GLY A 55 8.71 -22.05 -16.95
CA GLY A 55 9.20 -20.69 -17.24
C GLY A 55 9.11 -19.77 -16.02
N GLY A 56 10.23 -19.57 -15.33
CA GLY A 56 10.58 -18.37 -14.56
C GLY A 56 9.59 -17.89 -13.50
N LEU A 57 8.72 -18.74 -12.96
CA LEU A 57 7.85 -18.36 -11.84
C LEU A 57 8.64 -18.52 -10.54
N SER A 58 9.19 -17.42 -10.02
CA SER A 58 9.75 -17.41 -8.67
C SER A 58 8.66 -17.68 -7.63
N LEU A 59 9.05 -18.19 -6.46
CA LEU A 59 8.13 -18.41 -5.35
C LEU A 59 7.37 -17.12 -5.01
N HIS A 60 8.06 -15.99 -5.04
CA HIS A 60 7.45 -14.68 -4.83
C HIS A 60 6.39 -14.33 -5.87
N THR A 61 6.57 -14.71 -7.14
CA THR A 61 5.56 -14.46 -8.17
C THR A 61 4.29 -15.28 -7.91
N ALA A 62 4.43 -16.53 -7.47
CA ALA A 62 3.30 -17.38 -7.12
C ALA A 62 2.56 -16.86 -5.89
N ASP A 63 3.31 -16.48 -4.84
CA ASP A 63 2.75 -15.92 -3.61
C ASP A 63 2.08 -14.57 -3.85
N PHE A 64 2.67 -13.71 -4.69
CA PHE A 64 2.09 -12.43 -5.08
C PHE A 64 0.75 -12.60 -5.77
N ARG A 65 0.66 -13.50 -6.77
CA ARG A 65 -0.60 -13.79 -7.47
C ARG A 65 -1.67 -14.31 -6.51
N ARG A 66 -1.28 -15.19 -5.58
CA ARG A 66 -2.20 -15.72 -4.58
C ARG A 66 -2.68 -14.63 -3.62
N ALA A 67 -1.79 -13.77 -3.15
CA ALA A 67 -2.13 -12.63 -2.30
C ALA A 67 -3.13 -11.71 -2.99
N LEU A 68 -2.88 -11.38 -4.27
CA LEU A 68 -3.80 -10.57 -5.07
C LEU A 68 -5.16 -11.24 -5.25
N SER A 69 -5.22 -12.53 -5.61
CA SER A 69 -6.51 -13.21 -5.76
C SER A 69 -7.34 -13.19 -4.47
N HIS A 70 -6.70 -13.35 -3.30
CA HIS A 70 -7.40 -13.23 -2.02
C HIS A 70 -7.88 -11.80 -1.75
N LEU A 71 -7.04 -10.80 -2.03
CA LEU A 71 -7.43 -9.39 -1.88
C LEU A 71 -8.59 -9.02 -2.82
N GLU A 72 -8.58 -9.52 -4.06
CA GLU A 72 -9.63 -9.30 -5.04
C GLU A 72 -10.97 -9.93 -4.63
N GLU A 73 -10.94 -11.14 -4.04
CA GLU A 73 -12.12 -11.78 -3.45
C GLU A 73 -12.74 -10.92 -2.33
N ASP A 74 -11.91 -10.20 -1.59
CA ASP A 74 -12.30 -9.26 -0.53
C ASP A 74 -12.59 -7.83 -1.05
N GLY A 75 -12.52 -7.61 -2.37
CA GLY A 75 -12.86 -6.33 -3.01
C GLY A 75 -11.73 -5.30 -3.08
N TRP A 76 -10.49 -5.73 -2.88
CA TRP A 76 -9.28 -4.92 -3.00
C TRP A 76 -8.54 -5.20 -4.30
N GLN A 77 -8.04 -4.14 -4.94
CA GLN A 77 -7.40 -4.19 -6.24
C GLN A 77 -6.13 -3.34 -6.27
N LEU A 78 -5.19 -3.68 -7.16
CA LEU A 78 -4.01 -2.86 -7.40
C LEU A 78 -4.42 -1.53 -8.04
N LEU A 79 -3.87 -0.44 -7.54
CA LEU A 79 -3.95 0.84 -8.21
C LEU A 79 -2.92 0.86 -9.35
N TYR A 80 -3.33 1.39 -10.49
CA TYR A 80 -2.47 1.56 -11.66
C TYR A 80 -2.30 3.04 -11.97
N ASP A 81 -1.09 3.41 -12.39
CA ASP A 81 -0.78 4.75 -12.89
C ASP A 81 -1.40 5.00 -14.29
N ASP A 82 -1.16 6.18 -14.84
CA ASP A 82 -1.65 6.57 -16.16
C ASP A 82 -1.01 5.79 -17.31
N GLU A 83 0.15 5.16 -17.07
CA GLU A 83 0.82 4.26 -18.00
C GLU A 83 0.33 2.80 -17.88
N GLY A 84 -0.54 2.49 -16.92
CA GLY A 84 -1.05 1.15 -16.65
C GLY A 84 -0.06 0.24 -15.90
N LYS A 85 0.97 0.82 -15.25
CA LYS A 85 1.85 0.11 -14.33
C LYS A 85 1.28 0.19 -12.92
N VAL A 86 1.71 -0.74 -12.06
CA VAL A 86 1.27 -0.74 -10.65
C VAL A 86 1.83 0.48 -9.95
N GLU A 87 0.94 1.27 -9.38
CA GLU A 87 1.25 2.49 -8.63
C GLU A 87 2.08 2.14 -7.39
N ARG A 88 3.24 2.80 -7.24
CA ARG A 88 4.17 2.55 -6.13
C ARG A 88 4.01 3.62 -5.05
N ALA A 89 3.72 3.19 -3.83
CA ALA A 89 3.71 4.09 -2.68
C ALA A 89 5.14 4.50 -2.26
N GLY A 90 6.12 3.63 -2.50
CA GLY A 90 7.53 3.86 -2.15
C GLY A 90 8.24 2.57 -1.79
N LEU A 91 9.25 2.70 -0.93
CA LEU A 91 9.97 1.58 -0.31
C LEU A 91 9.77 1.62 1.21
N THR A 92 9.84 0.48 1.85
CA THR A 92 9.99 0.39 3.30
C THR A 92 11.42 0.75 3.74
N VAL A 93 11.62 1.00 5.03
CA VAL A 93 12.96 1.27 5.61
C VAL A 93 13.98 0.14 5.41
N ASP A 94 13.49 -1.09 5.18
CA ASP A 94 14.31 -2.27 4.86
C ASP A 94 14.42 -2.54 3.35
N GLY A 95 13.93 -1.64 2.49
CA GLY A 95 14.13 -1.69 1.05
C GLY A 95 13.10 -2.49 0.26
N ARG A 96 12.04 -3.01 0.90
CA ARG A 96 10.94 -3.71 0.23
C ARG A 96 10.06 -2.73 -0.52
N THR A 97 9.52 -3.16 -1.67
CA THR A 97 8.61 -2.32 -2.45
C THR A 97 7.21 -2.30 -1.82
N VAL A 98 6.60 -1.12 -1.81
CA VAL A 98 5.22 -0.93 -1.37
C VAL A 98 4.39 -0.47 -2.56
N VAL A 99 3.33 -1.22 -2.87
CA VAL A 99 2.39 -0.89 -3.94
C VAL A 99 1.03 -0.48 -3.40
N CYS A 100 0.35 0.39 -4.13
CA CYS A 100 -0.94 0.94 -3.76
C CYS A 100 -2.07 -0.05 -4.05
N LEU A 101 -2.98 -0.19 -3.09
CA LEU A 101 -4.25 -0.90 -3.22
C LEU A 101 -5.40 0.09 -3.08
N PHE A 102 -6.50 -0.20 -3.78
CA PHE A 102 -7.77 0.48 -3.58
C PHE A 102 -8.90 -0.54 -3.41
N GLY A 103 -9.89 -0.18 -2.60
CA GLY A 103 -11.11 -0.95 -2.37
C GLY A 103 -12.31 -0.02 -2.28
N ALA A 104 -13.51 -0.61 -2.26
CA ALA A 104 -14.73 0.18 -2.04
C ALA A 104 -14.72 0.76 -0.62
N PRO A 105 -14.71 2.11 -0.44
CA PRO A 105 -14.70 2.70 0.88
C PRO A 105 -16.01 2.40 1.61
N THR A 106 -15.89 2.06 2.90
CA THR A 106 -17.07 1.90 3.77
C THR A 106 -17.74 3.26 4.03
N ALA A 107 -16.96 4.35 4.00
CA ALA A 107 -17.50 5.70 4.05
C ALA A 107 -17.94 6.16 2.65
N ALA A 108 -19.16 6.71 2.54
CA ALA A 108 -19.72 7.14 1.25
C ALA A 108 -18.87 8.20 0.52
N GLN A 109 -18.09 8.99 1.26
CA GLN A 109 -17.10 9.94 0.74
C GLN A 109 -16.16 10.36 1.89
N PRO A 110 -14.93 9.82 1.99
CA PRO A 110 -13.97 10.27 2.98
C PRO A 110 -13.55 11.72 2.70
N SER A 111 -13.44 12.54 3.75
CA SER A 111 -12.88 13.89 3.61
C SER A 111 -11.39 13.81 3.26
N LEU A 112 -10.84 14.85 2.62
CA LEU A 112 -9.40 14.94 2.34
C LEU A 112 -8.55 14.77 3.60
N GLU A 113 -8.98 15.32 4.73
CA GLU A 113 -8.31 15.16 6.01
C GLU A 113 -8.34 13.71 6.51
N THR A 114 -9.46 13.00 6.33
CA THR A 114 -9.57 11.58 6.68
C THR A 114 -8.61 10.75 5.82
N LEU A 115 -8.59 11.02 4.51
CA LEU A 115 -7.69 10.36 3.57
C LEU A 115 -6.21 10.63 3.93
N ARG A 116 -5.87 11.88 4.23
CA ARG A 116 -4.51 12.26 4.63
C ARG A 116 -4.06 11.49 5.88
N ARG A 117 -4.92 11.41 6.89
CA ARG A 117 -4.63 10.65 8.12
C ARG A 117 -4.47 9.16 7.85
N ALA A 118 -5.32 8.60 7.00
CA ALA A 118 -5.23 7.21 6.59
C ALA A 118 -3.88 6.90 5.94
N LEU A 119 -3.45 7.72 4.98
CA LEU A 119 -2.16 7.56 4.30
C LEU A 119 -0.98 7.66 5.27
N ILE A 120 -1.01 8.59 6.23
CA ILE A 120 0.03 8.70 7.27
C ILE A 120 0.05 7.43 8.14
N ALA A 121 -1.11 6.94 8.56
CA ALA A 121 -1.19 5.71 9.36
C ALA A 121 -0.71 4.49 8.57
N LEU A 122 -1.01 4.40 7.28
CA LEU A 122 -0.53 3.35 6.39
C LEU A 122 0.99 3.41 6.20
N ASP A 123 1.58 4.60 6.03
CA ASP A 123 3.04 4.74 5.96
C ASP A 123 3.72 4.22 7.22
N LEU A 124 3.18 4.61 8.38
CA LEU A 124 3.73 4.20 9.67
C LEU A 124 3.58 2.69 9.88
N ALA A 125 2.43 2.12 9.53
CA ALA A 125 2.17 0.69 9.69
C ALA A 125 3.03 -0.17 8.74
N ALA A 126 3.16 0.26 7.48
CA ALA A 126 3.98 -0.42 6.49
C ALA A 126 5.48 -0.08 6.59
N ALA A 127 5.87 0.82 7.50
CA ALA A 127 7.23 1.34 7.64
C ALA A 127 7.81 1.91 6.33
N VAL A 128 6.99 2.67 5.59
CA VAL A 128 7.41 3.37 4.36
C VAL A 128 8.45 4.43 4.71
N ASP A 129 9.56 4.44 3.96
CA ASP A 129 10.54 5.50 4.03
C ASP A 129 9.97 6.76 3.33
N PRO A 130 9.75 7.86 4.08
CA PRO A 130 9.14 9.07 3.53
C PRO A 130 9.97 9.73 2.42
N THR A 131 11.27 9.42 2.30
CA THR A 131 12.14 9.94 1.25
C THR A 131 12.01 9.19 -0.08
N THR A 132 11.37 8.02 -0.06
CA THR A 132 11.19 7.14 -1.23
C THR A 132 9.79 7.22 -1.82
N ARG A 133 8.90 8.00 -1.19
CA ARG A 133 7.59 8.28 -1.77
C ARG A 133 7.79 8.89 -3.15
N HIS A 134 7.01 8.40 -4.11
CA HIS A 134 6.98 9.01 -5.42
C HIS A 134 6.67 10.49 -5.21
N PRO A 135 7.53 11.42 -5.66
CA PRO A 135 7.15 12.82 -5.65
C PRO A 135 5.91 12.92 -6.53
N ASP A 136 4.87 13.59 -6.04
CA ASP A 136 3.90 14.20 -6.96
C ASP A 136 4.74 14.90 -8.04
N ASP A 137 4.45 14.63 -9.31
CA ASP A 137 5.04 15.28 -10.50
C ASP A 137 4.63 16.77 -10.57
N ASP A 138 4.72 17.48 -9.44
CA ASP A 138 4.48 18.91 -9.27
C ASP A 138 5.82 19.66 -9.24
N GLN A 139 6.82 19.14 -9.96
CA GLN A 139 7.96 19.94 -10.37
C GLN A 139 7.49 20.80 -11.55
N PRO A 140 7.24 22.13 -11.37
CA PRO A 140 6.94 22.98 -12.50
C PRO A 140 8.08 22.82 -13.52
N PRO A 141 7.78 22.78 -14.83
CA PRO A 141 8.82 22.66 -15.84
C PRO A 141 9.82 23.78 -15.58
N ASP A 142 11.06 23.37 -15.34
CA ASP A 142 12.17 24.26 -15.07
C ASP A 142 12.18 25.31 -16.18
N ALA A 143 11.83 26.54 -15.82
CA ALA A 143 11.80 27.68 -16.73
C ALA A 143 13.24 28.10 -16.99
N THR A 144 13.98 27.28 -17.74
CA THR A 144 15.39 27.52 -18.02
C THR A 144 15.56 27.88 -19.48
N SER A 145 15.50 29.21 -19.68
CA SER A 145 16.16 30.07 -20.69
C SER A 145 15.82 29.91 -22.17
#